data_AF-A0A1A6C2Y6-F1
#
_entry.id   AF-A0A1A6C2Y6-F1
#
_cell.length_a   1.000
_cell.length_b   1.000
_cell.length_c   1.000
_cell.angle_alpha   90.00
_cell.angle_beta   90.00
_cell.angle_gamma   90.00
#
_symmetry.space_group_name_H-M   'P 1'
#
loop_
_entity.id
_entity.type
_entity.pdbx_description
1 polymer ?
#
loop_
_entity_poly.entity_id
_entity_poly.type
_entity_poly.pdbx_seq_one_letter_code
_entity_poly.pdbx_strand_id
1 'polypeptide(L)' 'MTRACAPVMHGYAMTAHKSQGSTFYCSIVDVRDLYGMARKSGAEDYHRALYVAVTRASDYVWLCI' A
#
# COMPACT_ATOMS: atom_id res chain seq x y z
N MET A 1 -30.14 -0.76 -1.02
CA MET A 1 -28.81 -1.37 -1.16
C MET A 1 -27.75 -0.35 -0.76
N THR A 2 -27.25 -0.42 0.46
CA THR A 2 -26.04 0.32 0.86
C THR A 2 -24.86 -0.33 0.14
N ARG A 3 -24.12 0.45 -0.65
CA ARG A 3 -22.93 -0.07 -1.37
C ARG A 3 -21.94 -0.60 -0.31
N ALA A 4 -21.48 -1.84 -0.47
CA ALA A 4 -20.59 -2.52 0.47
C ALA A 4 -19.16 -1.92 0.53
N CYS A 5 -18.86 -0.96 -0.34
CA CYS A 5 -17.57 -0.29 -0.41
C CYS A 5 -17.65 1.13 0.16
N ALA A 6 -16.60 1.53 0.87
CA ALA A 6 -16.44 2.87 1.42
C ALA A 6 -16.58 3.93 0.31
N PRO A 7 -17.15 5.12 0.60
CA PRO A 7 -17.27 6.19 -0.38
C PRO A 7 -15.86 6.62 -0.78
N VAL A 8 -15.46 6.23 -1.99
CA VAL A 8 -14.11 6.47 -2.50
C VAL A 8 -14.02 7.94 -2.90
N MET A 9 -13.55 8.80 -2.00
CA MET A 9 -12.85 10.01 -2.43
C MET A 9 -11.72 9.56 -3.36
N HIS A 10 -11.47 10.25 -4.47
CA HIS A 10 -10.35 9.94 -5.38
C HIS A 10 -9.02 10.08 -4.60
N GLY A 11 -8.64 9.03 -3.90
CA GLY A 11 -7.36 8.92 -3.21
C GLY A 11 -6.32 8.60 -4.25
N TYR A 12 -5.59 9.63 -4.70
CA TYR A 12 -4.42 9.46 -5.56
C TYR A 12 -3.34 8.59 -4.91
N ALA A 13 -3.36 8.49 -3.56
CA ALA A 13 -2.54 7.59 -2.77
C ALA A 13 -3.37 6.97 -1.63
N MET A 14 -2.96 5.80 -1.16
CA MET A 14 -3.54 5.12 0.01
C MET A 14 -2.47 4.41 0.81
N THR A 15 -2.77 4.11 2.08
CA THR A 15 -1.83 3.36 2.93
C THR A 15 -1.79 1.87 2.53
N ALA A 16 -0.64 1.23 2.70
CA ALA A 16 -0.47 -0.21 2.43
C ALA A 16 -1.54 -1.05 3.17
N HIS A 17 -1.86 -0.69 4.41
CA HIS A 17 -2.92 -1.34 5.19
C HIS A 17 -4.29 -1.26 4.51
N LYS A 18 -4.70 -0.09 3.98
CA LYS A 18 -6.01 0.08 3.31
C LYS A 18 -6.08 -0.62 1.96
N SER A 19 -4.93 -0.88 1.34
CA SER A 19 -4.85 -1.59 0.06
C SER A 19 -5.05 -3.11 0.18
N GLN A 20 -5.06 -3.65 1.41
CA GLN A 20 -5.22 -5.09 1.65
C GLN A 20 -6.53 -5.61 1.04
N GLY A 21 -6.44 -6.77 0.38
CA GLY A 21 -7.58 -7.39 -0.31
C GLY A 21 -7.92 -6.78 -1.67
N SER A 22 -7.26 -5.69 -2.07
CA SER A 22 -7.36 -5.13 -3.42
C SER A 22 -6.19 -5.61 -4.30
N THR A 23 -6.41 -5.60 -5.61
CA THR A 23 -5.40 -5.83 -6.65
C THR A 23 -5.49 -4.72 -7.69
N PHE A 24 -4.36 -4.15 -8.08
CA PHE A 24 -4.25 -3.08 -9.06
C PHE A 24 -3.35 -3.51 -10.22
N TYR A 25 -3.56 -2.94 -11.40
CA TYR A 25 -2.67 -3.17 -12.54
C TYR A 25 -1.21 -2.78 -12.23
N CYS A 26 -1.04 -1.62 -11.60
CA CYS A 26 0.26 -1.06 -11.24
C CYS A 26 0.24 -0.59 -9.78
N SER A 27 1.29 -0.92 -9.02
CA SER A 27 1.52 -0.41 -7.66
C SER A 27 2.75 0.49 -7.66
N ILE A 28 2.57 1.75 -7.25
CA ILE A 28 3.64 2.72 -7.07
C ILE A 28 3.81 2.92 -5.57
N VAL A 29 4.96 2.50 -5.03
CA VAL A 29 5.23 2.48 -3.59
C VAL A 29 6.25 3.55 -3.24
N ASP A 30 5.84 4.53 -2.44
CA ASP A 30 6.77 5.47 -1.79
C ASP A 30 7.50 4.75 -0.65
N VAL A 31 8.71 4.26 -0.94
CA VAL A 31 9.52 3.48 0.00
C VAL A 31 10.05 4.38 1.12
N ARG A 32 10.23 5.67 0.85
CA ARG A 32 10.77 6.62 1.83
C ARG A 32 9.78 6.92 2.94
N ASP A 33 8.52 7.16 2.59
CA ASP A 33 7.43 7.29 3.56
C ASP A 33 7.21 5.97 4.32
N LEU A 34 7.20 4.85 3.59
CA LEU A 34 7.00 3.51 4.18
C LEU A 34 8.09 3.14 5.18
N TYR A 35 9.36 3.50 4.89
CA TYR A 35 10.48 3.28 5.80
C TYR A 35 10.37 4.08 7.10
N GLY A 36 9.53 5.13 7.13
CA GLY A 36 9.14 5.80 8.37
C GLY A 36 8.55 4.85 9.42
N MET A 37 7.95 3.74 8.99
CA MET A 37 7.45 2.68 9.89
C MET A 37 8.59 1.94 10.61
N ALA A 38 9.73 1.72 9.95
CA ALA A 38 10.86 1.03 10.55
C ALA A 38 11.38 1.74 11.81
N ARG A 39 11.29 3.08 11.83
CA ARG A 39 11.67 3.91 12.99
C ARG A 39 10.66 3.85 14.14
N LYS A 40 9.38 3.61 13.86
CA LYS A 40 8.31 3.65 14.86
C LYS A 40 7.99 2.28 15.45
N SER A 41 7.94 1.26 14.61
CA SER A 41 7.44 -0.08 14.97
C SER A 41 8.47 -1.19 14.71
N GLY A 42 9.63 -0.85 14.16
CA GLY A 42 10.71 -1.79 13.86
C GLY A 42 10.68 -2.33 12.43
N ALA A 43 11.75 -3.06 12.08
CA ALA A 43 11.98 -3.53 10.71
C ALA A 43 10.95 -4.57 10.23
N GLU A 44 10.40 -5.40 11.12
CA GLU A 44 9.40 -6.40 10.73
C GLU A 44 8.12 -5.79 10.18
N ASP A 45 7.60 -4.75 10.83
CA ASP A 45 6.37 -4.08 10.39
C ASP A 45 6.58 -3.36 9.06
N TYR A 46 7.77 -2.79 8.84
CA TYR A 46 8.17 -2.27 7.54
C TYR A 46 8.16 -3.36 6.47
N HIS A 47 8.79 -4.52 6.72
CA HIS A 47 8.82 -5.61 5.74
C HIS A 47 7.42 -6.15 5.43
N ARG A 48 6.55 -6.27 6.44
CA ARG A 48 5.14 -6.66 6.24
C ARG A 48 4.39 -5.64 5.40
N ALA A 49 4.55 -4.36 5.67
CA ALA A 49 3.89 -3.30 4.91
C ALA A 49 4.39 -3.25 3.46
N LEU A 50 5.70 -3.42 3.25
CA LEU A 50 6.30 -3.50 1.92
C LEU A 50 5.78 -4.72 1.15
N TYR A 51 5.75 -5.89 1.79
CA TYR A 51 5.17 -7.11 1.20
C TYR A 51 3.73 -6.88 0.76
N VAL A 52 2.90 -6.28 1.62
CA VAL A 52 1.52 -5.95 1.26
C VAL A 52 1.48 -5.04 0.04
N ALA A 53 2.23 -3.94 0.04
CA ALA A 53 2.22 -2.94 -1.03
C ALA A 53 2.68 -3.49 -2.39
N VAL A 54 3.73 -4.32 -2.39
CA VAL A 54 4.28 -4.97 -3.60
C VAL A 54 3.30 -5.99 -4.17
N THR A 55 2.69 -6.82 -3.32
CA THR A 55 1.75 -7.87 -3.75
C THR A 55 0.38 -7.35 -4.19
N ARG A 56 0.14 -6.03 -4.15
CA ARG A 56 -1.09 -5.46 -4.71
C ARG A 56 -1.04 -5.35 -6.23
N ALA A 57 0.15 -5.32 -6.84
CA ALA A 57 0.27 -5.22 -8.29
C ALA A 57 0.00 -6.57 -8.96
N SER A 58 -0.74 -6.55 -10.06
CA SER A 58 -0.85 -7.71 -10.95
C SER A 58 0.28 -7.78 -11.97
N ASP A 59 0.75 -6.64 -12.47
CA ASP A 59 1.70 -6.59 -13.59
C ASP A 59 2.97 -5.79 -13.26
N TYR A 60 2.83 -4.58 -12.70
CA TYR A 60 3.97 -3.67 -12.52
C TYR A 60 4.07 -3.13 -11.10
N VAL A 61 5.29 -3.16 -10.56
CA VAL A 61 5.63 -2.54 -9.27
C VAL A 61 6.73 -1.50 -9.50
N TRP A 62 6.50 -0.29 -9.01
CA TRP A 62 7.50 0.78 -8.99
C TRP A 62 7.84 1.13 -7.55
N LEU A 63 9.13 1.09 -7.22
CA LEU A 63 9.65 1.49 -5.92
C LEU A 63 10.27 2.88 -6.05
N CYS A 64 9.62 3.88 -5.45
CA CYS A 64 10.12 5.25 -5.40
C CYS A 64 10.98 5.43 -4.13
N ILE A 65 12.24 5.80 -4.32
CA ILE A 65 13.27 6.00 -3.27
C ILE A 65 13.60 7.47 -3.06
#